data_AF-A0A920EYV2-F1
#
_entry.id   AF-A0A920EYV2-F1
#
_cell.length_a   1.000
_cell.length_b   1.000
_cell.length_c   1.000
_cell.angle_alpha   90.00
_cell.angle_beta   90.00
_cell.angle_gamma   90.00
#
_symmetry.space_group_name_H-M   'P 1'
#
loop_
_entity.id
_entity.type
_entity.pdbx_description
1 polymer ?
#
loop_
_entity_poly.entity_id
_entity_poly.type
_entity_poly.pdbx_seq_one_letter_code
_entity_poly.pdbx_strand_id
1 'polypeptide(L)' 'MNKLVESGASPRGMAMLIRAAKVNAWLAGRLDLIPEDLHGGLQETMAHRIVLYPNYEFQHKEIMEKIINCCTQRVPTP' A
#
# COMPACT_ATOMS: atom_id res chain seq x y z
N MET A 1 -5.33 20.00 -15.25
CA MET A 1 -5.48 18.92 -14.25
C MET A 1 -4.13 18.70 -13.60
N ASN A 2 -3.98 19.00 -12.31
CA ASN A 2 -2.77 18.63 -11.58
C ASN A 2 -2.80 17.12 -11.35
N LYS A 3 -2.00 16.38 -12.12
CA LYS A 3 -1.82 14.94 -11.90
C LYS A 3 -0.78 14.75 -10.80
N LEU A 4 -1.12 13.94 -9.80
CA LEU A 4 -0.24 13.64 -8.66
C LEU A 4 0.55 12.34 -8.89
N VAL A 5 -0.16 11.29 -9.29
CA VAL A 5 0.39 9.95 -9.54
C VAL A 5 0.59 9.78 -11.04
N GLU A 6 1.82 9.46 -11.44
CA GLU A 6 2.18 9.10 -12.81
C GLU A 6 1.88 7.63 -13.09
N SER A 7 2.16 6.74 -12.12
CA SER A 7 1.89 5.31 -12.23
C SER A 7 1.58 4.69 -10.86
N GLY A 8 0.63 3.76 -10.84
CA GLY A 8 0.23 3.03 -9.63
C GLY A 8 1.12 1.82 -9.33
N ALA A 9 0.77 1.08 -8.28
CA ALA A 9 1.45 -0.16 -7.93
C ALA A 9 1.25 -1.24 -9.01
N SER A 10 2.31 -2.02 -9.27
CA SER A 10 2.28 -3.10 -10.27
C SER A 10 1.74 -4.42 -9.69
N PRO A 11 1.39 -5.42 -10.55
CA PRO A 11 1.00 -6.76 -10.09
C PRO A 11 2.03 -7.41 -9.15
N ARG A 12 3.32 -7.07 -9.28
CA ARG A 12 4.37 -7.51 -8.37
C ARG A 12 4.20 -6.93 -6.97
N GLY A 13 3.78 -5.68 -6.83
CA GLY A 13 3.48 -5.07 -5.53
C GLY A 13 2.34 -5.81 -4.84
N MET A 14 1.27 -6.11 -5.57
CA MET A 14 0.13 -6.89 -5.06
C MET A 14 0.55 -8.29 -4.59
N ALA A 15 1.38 -8.99 -5.36
CA ALA A 15 1.89 -10.30 -4.95
C ALA A 15 2.70 -10.25 -3.65
N MET A 16 3.50 -9.19 -3.45
CA MET A 16 4.26 -8.99 -2.21
C MET A 16 3.35 -8.65 -1.03
N LEU A 17 2.33 -7.82 -1.23
CA LEU A 17 1.33 -7.50 -0.20
C LEU A 17 0.62 -8.75 0.31
N ILE A 18 0.19 -9.64 -0.58
CA ILE A 18 -0.47 -10.90 -0.20
C ILE A 18 0.48 -11.79 0.61
N ARG A 19 1.76 -11.82 0.27
CA ARG A 19 2.76 -12.58 1.04
C ARG A 19 2.96 -11.98 2.44
N ALA A 20 3.07 -10.66 2.55
CA ALA A 20 3.16 -9.97 3.84
C ALA A 20 1.91 -10.26 4.69
N ALA A 21 0.71 -10.17 4.12
CA ALA A 21 -0.54 -10.46 4.82
C ALA A 21 -0.60 -11.91 5.35
N LYS A 22 -0.15 -12.89 4.56
CA LYS A 22 -0.05 -14.29 5.02
C LYS A 22 0.90 -14.46 6.19
N VAL A 23 2.04 -13.78 6.17
CA VAL A 23 2.99 -13.80 7.30
C VAL A 23 2.37 -13.13 8.52
N ASN A 24 1.66 -12.01 8.35
CA ASN A 24 0.97 -11.32 9.45
C ASN A 24 -0.08 -12.22 10.12
N ALA A 25 -0.93 -12.88 9.34
CA ALA A 25 -1.91 -13.84 9.86
C ALA A 25 -1.24 -15.01 10.60
N TRP A 26 -0.17 -15.57 10.02
CA TRP A 26 0.57 -16.67 10.62
C TRP A 26 1.24 -16.29 11.94
N LEU A 27 1.87 -15.10 12.02
CA LEU A 27 2.45 -14.56 13.26
C LEU A 27 1.38 -14.30 14.33
N ALA A 28 0.14 -14.01 13.92
CA ALA A 28 -1.02 -13.87 14.79
C ALA A 28 -1.68 -15.23 15.15
N GLY A 29 -1.13 -16.36 14.74
CA GLY A 29 -1.66 -17.70 15.03
C GLY A 29 -2.92 -18.07 14.24
N ARG A 30 -3.23 -17.33 13.16
CA ARG A 30 -4.37 -17.57 12.27
C ARG A 30 -3.94 -18.22 10.96
N LEU A 31 -4.87 -18.91 10.30
CA LEU A 31 -4.67 -19.49 8.96
C LEU A 31 -5.56 -18.82 7.90
N ASP A 32 -6.55 -18.05 8.34
CA ASP A 32 -7.43 -17.19 7.58
C ASP A 32 -6.93 -15.74 7.58
N LEU A 33 -7.12 -15.06 6.46
CA LEU A 33 -6.75 -13.65 6.29
C LEU A 33 -7.92 -12.75 6.70
N ILE A 34 -7.61 -11.69 7.43
CA ILE A 34 -8.52 -10.57 7.69
C ILE A 34 -7.99 -9.29 7.01
N PRO A 35 -8.84 -8.28 6.74
CA PRO A 35 -8.40 -7.04 6.07
C PRO A 35 -7.21 -6.35 6.74
N GLU A 36 -7.11 -6.41 8.07
CA GLU A 36 -6.04 -5.83 8.86
C GLU A 36 -4.66 -6.42 8.51
N ASP A 37 -4.60 -7.69 8.10
CA ASP A 37 -3.35 -8.33 7.68
C ASP A 37 -2.77 -7.67 6.43
N LEU A 38 -3.62 -7.19 5.52
CA LEU A 38 -3.20 -6.44 4.35
C LEU A 38 -2.74 -5.03 4.74
N HIS A 39 -3.46 -4.36 5.64
CA HIS A 39 -3.09 -3.02 6.09
C HIS A 39 -1.68 -2.98 6.68
N GLY A 40 -1.31 -3.99 7.47
CA GLY A 40 0.03 -4.08 8.07
C GLY A 40 1.19 -4.16 7.07
N GLY A 41 0.95 -4.60 5.83
CA GLY A 41 1.98 -4.70 4.78
C GLY A 41 1.92 -3.61 3.71
N LEU A 42 0.91 -2.73 3.74
CA LEU A 42 0.59 -1.84 2.63
C LEU A 42 1.67 -0.77 2.41
N GLN A 43 2.13 -0.12 3.48
CA GLN A 43 3.18 0.90 3.42
C GLN A 43 4.47 0.32 2.81
N GLU A 44 4.97 -0.75 3.43
CA GLU A 44 6.24 -1.38 3.06
C GLU A 44 6.24 -1.95 1.65
N THR A 45 5.10 -2.45 1.16
CA THR A 45 5.03 -3.08 -0.16
C THR A 45 4.68 -2.12 -1.29
N MET A 46 4.00 -0.99 -1.01
CA MET A 46 3.48 -0.08 -2.03
C MET A 46 4.15 1.29 -2.10
N ALA A 47 4.69 1.84 -1.01
CA ALA A 47 5.16 3.24 -0.96
C ALA A 47 6.22 3.57 -2.02
N HIS A 48 7.12 2.62 -2.29
CA HIS A 48 8.19 2.76 -3.27
C HIS A 48 7.81 2.26 -4.68
N ARG A 49 6.55 1.85 -4.88
CA ARG A 49 6.05 1.29 -6.15
C ARG A 49 5.03 2.19 -6.83
N ILE A 50 4.58 3.24 -6.16
CA ILE A 50 3.73 4.29 -6.72
C ILE A 50 4.66 5.40 -7.17
N VAL A 51 4.52 5.83 -8.42
CA VAL A 51 5.35 6.87 -9.03
C VAL A 51 4.57 8.16 -9.03
N LEU A 52 5.13 9.18 -8.38
CA LEU A 52 4.60 10.55 -8.40
C LEU A 52 5.19 11.31 -9.58
N TYR A 53 4.48 12.33 -10.05
CA TYR A 53 5.08 13.26 -11.02
C TYR A 53 6.30 13.98 -10.43
N PRO A 54 7.34 14.31 -11.23
CA PRO A 54 8.62 14.85 -10.73
C PRO A 54 8.52 16.13 -9.91
N ASN A 55 7.47 16.92 -10.11
CA ASN A 55 7.19 18.14 -9.34
C ASN A 55 6.91 17.89 -7.85
N TYR A 56 6.70 16.64 -7.44
CA TYR A 56 6.42 16.26 -6.06
C TYR A 56 7.57 15.52 -5.36
N GLU A 57 8.75 15.39 -5.98
CA GLU A 57 9.86 14.58 -5.46
C GLU A 57 10.31 15.01 -4.05
N PHE A 58 10.41 16.33 -3.81
CA PHE A 58 10.77 16.87 -2.49
C PHE A 58 9.77 16.53 -1.38
N GLN A 59 8.52 16.23 -1.74
CA GLN A 59 7.43 15.90 -0.82
C GLN A 59 7.06 14.41 -0.89
N HIS A 60 7.85 13.61 -1.61
CA HIS A 60 7.47 12.24 -1.97
C HIS A 60 7.09 11.41 -0.75
N LYS A 61 7.90 11.43 0.30
CA LYS A 61 7.63 10.67 1.53
C LYS A 61 6.30 11.06 2.18
N GLU A 62 6.08 12.35 2.40
CA GLU A 62 4.87 12.88 3.04
C GLU A 62 3.62 12.58 2.19
N ILE A 63 3.72 12.75 0.87
CA ILE A 63 2.62 12.47 -0.05
C ILE A 63 2.31 10.97 -0.06
N MET A 64 3.32 10.11 -0.09
CA MET A 64 3.11 8.67 -0.11
C MET A 64 2.46 8.16 1.18
N GLU A 65 2.87 8.64 2.35
CA GLU A 65 2.21 8.35 3.62
C GLU A 65 0.72 8.75 3.58
N LYS A 66 0.40 9.93 3.05
CA LYS A 66 -0.99 10.39 2.89
C LYS A 66 -1.79 9.54 1.91
N ILE A 67 -1.21 9.17 0.76
CA ILE A 67 -1.87 8.33 -0.24
C ILE A 67 -2.22 6.97 0.36
N ILE A 68 -1.28 6.34 1.05
CA ILE A 68 -1.46 4.99 1.60
C ILE A 68 -2.49 4.99 2.73
N ASN A 69 -2.44 6.00 3.61
CA ASN A 69 -3.46 6.18 4.64
C ASN A 69 -4.85 6.48 4.04
N CYS A 70 -4.93 7.20 2.93
CA CYS A 70 -6.19 7.44 2.23
C CYS A 70 -6.74 6.14 1.63
N CYS A 71 -5.88 5.29 1.05
CA CYS A 71 -6.29 4.00 0.51
C CYS A 71 -6.94 3.10 1.56
N THR A 72 -6.37 3.00 2.77
CA THR A 72 -6.96 2.18 3.84
C THR A 72 -8.29 2.71 4.35
N GLN A 73 -8.52 4.02 4.29
CA GLN A 73 -9.78 4.64 4.72
C GLN A 73 -10.87 4.63 3.65
N ARG A 74 -10.48 4.62 2.36
CA ARG A 74 -11.41 4.82 1.24
C ARG A 74 -11.85 3.51 0.59
N VAL A 75 -11.02 2.48 0.62
CA VAL A 75 -11.34 1.19 0.01
C VAL A 75 -12.16 0.36 0.99
N PRO A 76 -13.40 -0.03 0.65
CA PRO A 76 -14.23 -0.83 1.56
C PRO A 76 -13.63 -2.23 1.75
N THR A 77 -13.68 -2.71 2.98
CA THR A 77 -13.33 -4.08 3.33
C THR A 77 -14.57 -4.98 3.29
N PRO A 78 -14.46 -6.24 2.87
CA PRO A 78 -15.57 -7.20 2.84
C PRO A 78 -16.18 -7.51 4.22
#